data_AF-A0A356X1T9-F1
#
_entry.id   AF-A0A356X1T9-F1
#
_cell.length_a   1.000
_cell.length_b   1.000
_cell.length_c   1.000
_cell.angle_alpha   90.00
_cell.angle_beta   90.00
_cell.angle_gamma   90.00
#
_symmetry.space_group_name_H-M   'P 1'
#
loop_
_entity.id
_entity.type
_entity.pdbx_description
1 polymer ?
#
loop_
_entity_poly.entity_id
_entity_poly.type
_entity_poly.pdbx_seq_one_letter_code
_entity_poly.pdbx_strand_id
1 'polypeptide(L)'
;MKNINSYRKFKRNDNEANPDGDYILYWMQINRRTQYNYALEYAVALANKHDKPLLIYESVMVNYPWASDRFHSFLLEGMKEHLDELKDSDVSHYCYAE
;
A
#
# COMPACT_ATOMS: atom_id res chain seq x y z
N MET A 1 7.94 4.01 17.26
CA MET A 1 7.59 2.84 16.43
C MET A 1 8.69 1.81 16.66
N LYS A 2 8.38 0.70 17.33
CA LYS A 2 9.36 -0.36 17.61
C LYS A 2 9.71 -1.05 16.28
N ASN A 3 10.96 -1.47 16.10
CA ASN A 3 11.45 -2.25 14.94
C ASN A 3 11.40 -1.58 13.54
N ILE A 4 11.05 -0.30 13.44
CA ILE A 4 11.19 0.46 12.19
C ILE A 4 12.61 1.05 12.05
N ASN A 5 13.44 0.42 11.24
CA ASN A 5 14.71 0.95 10.74
C ASN A 5 14.53 2.22 9.86
N SER A 6 15.04 3.35 10.37
CA SER A 6 14.99 4.65 9.68
C SER A 6 15.74 4.69 8.34
N TYR A 7 16.77 3.86 8.13
CA TYR A 7 17.53 3.80 6.87
C TYR A 7 16.73 3.24 5.68
N ARG A 8 15.56 2.63 5.94
CA ARG A 8 14.64 2.13 4.91
C ARG A 8 13.52 3.12 4.58
N LYS A 9 13.48 4.29 5.24
CA LYS A 9 12.48 5.34 5.05
C LYS A 9 13.14 6.56 4.43
N PHE A 10 12.54 7.05 3.35
CA PHE A 10 13.00 8.26 2.65
C PHE A 10 11.88 9.30 2.59
N LYS A 11 12.13 10.50 3.13
CA LYS A 11 11.18 11.63 3.04
C LYS A 11 11.17 12.14 1.60
N ARG A 12 9.98 12.43 1.05
CA ARG A 12 9.82 12.88 -0.35
C ARG A 12 9.42 14.36 -0.50
N ASN A 13 9.04 15.02 0.60
CA ASN A 13 8.74 16.44 0.66
C ASN A 13 9.04 16.97 2.07
N ASP A 14 8.99 18.28 2.26
CA ASP A 14 9.27 18.90 3.57
C ASP A 14 8.04 19.19 4.42
N ASN A 15 6.84 18.84 3.95
CA ASN A 15 5.60 19.09 4.67
C ASN A 15 5.47 18.19 5.90
N GLU A 16 4.86 18.73 6.95
CA GLU A 16 4.38 17.94 8.09
C GLU A 16 3.12 17.16 7.71
N ALA A 17 2.87 16.05 8.40
CA ALA A 17 1.64 15.29 8.21
C ALA A 17 0.42 16.10 8.69
N ASN A 18 -0.67 16.09 7.92
CA ASN A 18 -1.91 16.75 8.32
C ASN A 18 -2.55 15.99 9.50
N PRO A 19 -2.68 16.60 10.70
CA PRO A 19 -3.28 15.94 11.86
C PRO A 19 -4.79 15.69 11.67
N ASP A 20 -5.45 16.51 10.86
CA ASP A 20 -6.88 16.39 10.55
C ASP A 20 -7.16 15.42 9.39
N GLY A 21 -6.14 14.73 8.88
CA GLY A 21 -6.31 13.71 7.86
C GLY A 21 -7.16 12.53 8.34
N ASP A 22 -7.96 11.97 7.44
CA ASP A 22 -8.89 10.89 7.75
C ASP A 22 -8.22 9.51 7.86
N TYR A 23 -7.11 9.30 7.14
CA TYR A 23 -6.43 7.99 7.06
C TYR A 23 -4.94 8.11 6.77
N ILE A 24 -4.21 7.02 7.00
CA ILE A 24 -2.87 6.80 6.46
C ILE A 24 -3.00 6.06 5.13
N LEU A 25 -2.40 6.61 4.07
CA LEU A 25 -2.40 5.98 2.74
C LEU A 25 -1.13 5.14 2.55
N TYR A 26 -1.30 3.86 2.26
CA TYR A 26 -0.24 3.03 1.69
C TYR A 26 -0.49 2.81 0.20
N TRP A 27 0.34 3.45 -0.63
CA TRP A 27 0.31 3.23 -2.07
C TRP A 27 1.19 2.03 -2.46
N MET A 28 0.54 0.90 -2.76
CA MET A 28 1.19 -0.34 -3.14
C MET A 28 1.48 -0.33 -4.66
N GLN A 29 2.76 -0.24 -5.02
CA GLN A 29 3.20 -0.22 -6.43
C GLN A 29 4.11 -1.41 -6.76
N ILE A 30 5.29 -1.47 -6.14
CA ILE A 30 6.34 -2.43 -6.51
C ILE A 30 6.23 -3.73 -5.68
N ASN A 31 6.20 -3.60 -4.35
CA ASN A 31 6.10 -4.75 -3.44
C ASN A 31 4.63 -5.10 -3.23
N ARG A 32 4.03 -5.77 -4.21
CA ARG A 32 2.62 -6.18 -4.18
C ARG A 32 2.45 -7.46 -3.37
N ARG A 33 2.48 -7.32 -2.04
CA ARG A 33 2.30 -8.41 -1.07
C ARG A 33 1.87 -7.87 0.30
N THR A 34 1.02 -8.61 0.99
CA THR A 34 0.51 -8.30 2.34
C THR A 34 1.48 -8.74 3.44
N GLN A 35 2.30 -9.76 3.17
CA GLN A 35 3.26 -10.32 4.11
C GLN A 35 4.70 -9.90 3.79
N TYR A 36 5.53 -9.79 4.83
CA TYR A 36 6.96 -9.45 4.70
C TYR A 36 7.20 -8.20 3.83
N ASN A 37 6.33 -7.20 4.00
CA ASN A 37 6.36 -5.94 3.29
C ASN A 37 6.71 -4.81 4.25
N TYR A 38 7.95 -4.33 4.17
CA TYR A 38 8.46 -3.31 5.07
C TYR A 38 7.71 -1.98 4.97
N ALA A 39 7.25 -1.63 3.77
CA ALA A 39 6.50 -0.39 3.56
C ALA A 39 5.10 -0.48 4.19
N LEU A 40 4.46 -1.64 4.10
CA LEU A 40 3.18 -1.90 4.75
C LEU A 40 3.33 -1.94 6.28
N GLU A 41 4.36 -2.59 6.82
CA GLU A 41 4.67 -2.59 8.26
C GLU A 41 4.84 -1.17 8.79
N TYR A 42 5.54 -0.32 8.04
CA TYR A 42 5.69 1.09 8.37
C TYR A 42 4.36 1.85 8.34
N ALA A 43 3.52 1.60 7.34
CA ALA A 43 2.20 2.23 7.22
C ALA A 43 1.26 1.84 8.37
N VAL A 44 1.23 0.56 8.77
CA VAL A 44 0.50 0.08 9.95
C VAL A 44 0.99 0.77 11.21
N ALA A 45 2.31 0.86 11.38
CA ALA A 45 2.88 1.53 12.54
C ALA A 45 2.57 3.05 12.56
N LEU A 46 2.38 3.70 11.40
CA LEU A 46 1.91 5.09 11.32
C LEU A 46 0.44 5.20 11.69
N ALA A 47 -0.40 4.32 11.14
CA ALA A 47 -1.83 4.25 11.44
C ALA A 47 -2.05 4.12 12.95
N ASN A 48 -1.35 3.17 13.59
CA ASN A 48 -1.39 2.97 15.04
C ASN A 48 -0.85 4.17 15.84
N LYS A 49 0.19 4.85 15.34
CA LYS A 49 0.76 6.03 16.02
C LYS A 49 -0.22 7.20 16.02
N HIS A 50 -0.96 7.37 14.93
CA HIS A 50 -1.86 8.51 14.71
C HIS A 50 -3.31 8.20 15.08
N ASP A 51 -3.63 6.96 15.45
CA ASP A 51 -4.98 6.48 15.72
C ASP A 51 -5.92 6.76 14.52
N LYS A 52 -5.45 6.40 13.33
CA LYS A 52 -6.17 6.59 12.06
C LYS A 52 -6.25 5.28 11.29
N PRO A 53 -7.33 5.03 10.53
CA PRO A 53 -7.44 3.87 9.66
C PRO A 53 -6.33 3.84 8.60
N LEU A 54 -5.96 2.64 8.18
CA LEU A 54 -5.05 2.40 7.06
C LEU A 54 -5.87 2.13 5.79
N LEU A 55 -5.59 2.89 4.73
CA LEU A 55 -6.07 2.64 3.38
C LEU A 55 -4.91 2.12 2.52
N ILE A 56 -5.04 0.90 2.01
CA ILE A 56 -4.15 0.36 0.99
C ILE A 56 -4.73 0.71 -0.38
N TYR A 57 -3.98 1.48 -1.15
CA TYR A 57 -4.29 1.78 -2.55
C TYR A 57 -3.39 0.93 -3.44
N GLU A 58 -3.97 -0.01 -4.18
CA GLU A 58 -3.28 -0.88 -5.11
C GLU A 58 -3.75 -0.60 -6.54
N SER A 59 -2.81 -0.21 -7.42
CA SER A 59 -3.14 0.24 -8.77
C SER A 59 -2.44 -0.59 -9.85
N VAL A 60 -3.16 -0.97 -10.89
CA VAL A 60 -2.63 -1.49 -12.16
C VAL A 60 -2.92 -0.45 -13.25
N MET A 61 -1.87 0.08 -13.85
CA MET A 61 -1.95 1.04 -14.96
C MET A 61 -1.55 0.34 -16.26
N VAL A 62 -2.15 0.70 -17.39
CA VAL A 62 -1.85 0.09 -18.71
C VAL A 62 -0.74 0.80 -19.49
N ASN A 63 -0.27 1.95 -19.02
CA ASN A 63 0.55 2.89 -19.79
C ASN A 63 2.07 2.74 -19.63
N TYR A 64 2.56 1.59 -19.14
CA TYR A 64 4.01 1.38 -19.01
C TYR A 64 4.64 0.84 -20.31
N PRO A 65 5.91 1.18 -20.62
CA PRO A 65 6.52 0.92 -21.94
C PRO A 65 6.55 -0.54 -22.40
N TRP A 66 6.37 -1.48 -21.47
CA TRP A 66 6.46 -2.93 -21.71
C TRP A 66 5.18 -3.66 -21.29
N ALA A 67 4.06 -2.94 -21.26
CA ALA A 67 2.76 -3.50 -20.94
C ALA A 67 2.35 -4.58 -21.93
N SER A 68 1.81 -5.67 -21.39
CA SER A 68 1.21 -6.75 -22.18
C SER A 68 0.11 -7.41 -21.37
N ASP A 69 -0.85 -8.00 -22.07
CA ASP A 69 -1.97 -8.72 -21.44
C ASP A 69 -1.49 -9.78 -20.46
N ARG A 70 -0.39 -10.47 -20.77
CA ARG A 70 0.21 -11.47 -19.87
C ARG A 70 0.62 -10.85 -18.52
N PHE A 71 1.26 -9.69 -18.55
CA PHE A 71 1.66 -9.02 -17.30
C PHE A 71 0.45 -8.47 -16.56
N HIS A 72 -0.54 -7.91 -17.27
CA HIS A 72 -1.78 -7.45 -16.64
C HIS A 72 -2.54 -8.59 -15.99
N SER A 73 -2.73 -9.73 -16.65
CA SER A 73 -3.38 -10.90 -16.08
C SER A 73 -2.70 -11.33 -14.78
N PHE A 74 -1.36 -11.47 -14.79
CA PHE A 74 -0.60 -11.84 -13.59
C PHE A 74 -0.77 -10.82 -12.46
N LEU A 75 -0.76 -9.52 -12.79
CA LEU A 75 -0.92 -8.42 -11.84
C LEU A 75 -2.35 -8.33 -11.26
N LEU A 76 -3.37 -8.70 -12.03
CA LEU A 76 -4.78 -8.68 -11.62
C LEU A 76 -5.14 -9.94 -10.81
N GLU A 77 -4.57 -11.09 -11.16
CA GLU A 77 -4.70 -12.33 -10.36
C GLU A 77 -4.14 -12.13 -8.95
N GLY A 78 -2.93 -11.56 -8.82
CA GLY A 78 -2.38 -11.24 -7.50
C GLY A 78 -3.18 -10.17 -6.74
N MET A 79 -3.76 -9.18 -7.45
CA MET A 79 -4.66 -8.20 -6.83
C MET A 79 -5.91 -8.87 -6.23
N LYS A 80 -6.46 -9.86 -6.93
CA LYS A 80 -7.59 -10.65 -6.45
C LYS A 80 -7.20 -11.43 -5.19
N GLU A 81 -6.03 -12.06 -5.18
CA GLU A 81 -5.51 -12.75 -3.99
C GLU A 81 -5.40 -11.81 -2.79
N HIS A 82 -4.85 -10.60 -2.96
CA HIS A 82 -4.80 -9.62 -1.88
C HIS A 82 -6.18 -9.22 -1.36
N LEU A 83 -7.15 -9.06 -2.26
CA LEU A 83 -8.52 -8.72 -1.88
C LEU A 83 -9.17 -9.83 -1.06
N ASP A 84 -8.92 -11.09 -1.42
CA ASP A 84 -9.38 -12.25 -0.67
C ASP A 84 -8.66 -12.37 0.70
N GLU A 85 -7.34 -12.11 0.76
CA GLU A 85 -6.56 -12.13 2.00
C GLU A 85 -6.93 -11.02 3.00
N LEU A 86 -7.25 -9.82 2.50
CA LEU A 86 -7.55 -8.65 3.33
C LEU A 86 -9.03 -8.53 3.70
N LYS A 87 -9.89 -9.38 3.14
CA LYS A 87 -11.35 -9.33 3.30
C LYS A 87 -11.81 -9.34 4.75
N ASP A 88 -11.15 -10.15 5.58
CA ASP A 88 -11.48 -10.32 7.00
C ASP A 88 -10.58 -9.47 7.92
N SER A 89 -9.81 -8.55 7.34
CA SER A 89 -8.94 -7.62 8.09
C SER A 89 -9.64 -6.29 8.33
N ASP A 90 -9.17 -5.54 9.34
CA ASP A 90 -9.65 -4.18 9.63
C ASP A 90 -9.12 -3.12 8.65
N VAL A 91 -8.39 -3.53 7.60
CA VAL A 91 -7.74 -2.62 6.67
C VAL A 91 -8.64 -2.36 5.47
N SER A 92 -8.78 -1.09 5.07
CA SER A 92 -9.45 -0.75 3.82
C SER A 92 -8.51 -0.99 2.64
N HIS A 93 -8.94 -1.77 1.65
CA HIS A 93 -8.18 -2.05 0.42
C HIS A 93 -8.96 -1.54 -0.80
N TYR A 94 -8.37 -0.60 -1.53
CA TYR A 94 -8.93 -0.03 -2.75
C TYR A 94 -8.10 -0.47 -3.96
N CYS A 95 -8.73 -1.28 -4.80
CA CYS A 95 -8.18 -1.79 -6.04
C CYS A 95 -8.57 -0.88 -7.21
N TYR A 96 -7.59 -0.36 -7.93
CA TYR A 96 -7.80 0.42 -9.15
C TYR A 96 -7.12 -0.27 -10.34
N ALA A 97 -7.88 -0.50 -11.40
CA ALA A 97 -7.37 -0.95 -12.68
C ALA A 97 -7.94 -0.05 -13.78
N GLU A 98 -7.07 0.42 -14.66
CA GLU A 98 -7.41 1.20 -15.86
C GLU A 98 -7.53 0.32 -17.10
#